data_AF-A0AAN0WD68-F1
#
_entry.id   AF-A0AAN0WD68-F1
#
_cell.length_a   1.000
_cell.length_b   1.000
_cell.length_c   1.000
_cell.angle_alpha   90.00
_cell.angle_beta   90.00
_cell.angle_gamma   90.00
#
_symmetry.space_group_name_H-M   'P 1'
#
loop_
_entity.id
_entity.type
_entity.pdbx_description
1 polymer ?
#
loop_
_entity_poly.entity_id
_entity_poly.type
_entity_poly.pdbx_seq_one_letter_code
_entity_poly.pdbx_strand_id
1 'polypeptide(L)'
;MDPLNEYQDNKSSLENAISHMESNPNKSEAKKKALAGLQEELRLRTEQIQAHEAGDWKQELKLQIALDKKLIAGINAGTIVFGNKKIVPQTEKAIQLNTILLKQNIHPVIESFETPGINFTYRILFYVFPFLMPLLIAVLIGDISTRDKQGGINHFVNVLPVKLKKILDARIFTSFVYSLAITIVILVVALIIGSIISHLGSWKYPVAINLNGTEVLWISIARFLGRSLLLILCLLLFISVFTQFLNTFIRNQLLLMLVLVACFCFEEMMSGFKTKLYAVMHIIPFTFVDVPNIVNGESAAKFRNEYINTTDGVITLLLSSLLFYFLTIWIIHKKNKI
;
A
#
# COMPACT_ATOMS: atom_id res chain seq x y z
N MET A 1 -12.57 5.95 -17.38
CA MET A 1 -12.68 6.16 -18.83
C MET A 1 -12.65 4.79 -19.48
N ASP A 2 -13.55 4.54 -20.42
CA ASP A 2 -13.62 3.33 -21.22
C ASP A 2 -12.35 3.24 -22.11
N PRO A 3 -11.58 2.14 -22.09
CA PRO A 3 -10.39 1.98 -22.92
C PRO A 3 -10.69 1.97 -24.42
N LEU A 4 -11.96 1.81 -24.82
CA LEU A 4 -12.38 1.76 -26.21
C LEU A 4 -11.93 2.98 -27.04
N ASN A 5 -11.97 4.19 -26.46
CA ASN A 5 -11.52 5.39 -27.15
C ASN A 5 -10.02 5.31 -27.49
N GLU A 6 -9.19 4.84 -26.54
CA GLU A 6 -7.76 4.67 -26.76
C GLU A 6 -7.48 3.61 -27.84
N TYR A 7 -8.25 2.52 -27.86
CA TYR A 7 -8.12 1.50 -28.90
C TYR A 7 -8.48 2.04 -30.28
N GLN A 8 -9.54 2.85 -30.38
CA GLN A 8 -9.98 3.49 -31.63
C GLN A 8 -8.97 4.51 -32.13
N ASP A 9 -8.40 5.34 -31.25
CA ASP A 9 -7.37 6.32 -31.60
C ASP A 9 -6.08 5.63 -32.11
N ASN A 10 -5.68 4.55 -31.45
CA ASN A 10 -4.53 3.75 -31.87
C ASN A 10 -4.77 3.08 -33.24
N LYS A 11 -5.97 2.55 -33.47
CA LYS A 11 -6.37 1.99 -34.77
C LYS A 11 -6.30 3.04 -35.88
N SER A 12 -6.89 4.22 -35.67
CA SER A 12 -6.88 5.30 -36.66
C SER A 12 -5.45 5.76 -36.98
N SER A 13 -4.59 5.83 -35.97
CA SER A 13 -3.17 6.17 -36.14
C SER A 13 -2.44 5.14 -37.02
N LEU A 14 -2.72 3.84 -36.85
CA LEU A 14 -2.16 2.77 -37.67
C LEU A 14 -2.67 2.81 -39.12
N GLU A 15 -3.97 3.04 -39.32
CA GLU A 15 -4.56 3.19 -40.65
C GLU A 15 -3.94 4.35 -41.44
N ASN A 16 -3.75 5.50 -40.77
CA ASN A 16 -3.08 6.65 -41.36
C ASN A 16 -1.61 6.33 -41.71
N ALA A 17 -0.88 5.65 -40.82
CA ALA A 17 0.51 5.27 -41.06
C ALA A 17 0.66 4.29 -42.26
N ILE A 18 -0.26 3.33 -42.39
CA ILE A 18 -0.32 2.39 -43.52
C ILE A 18 -0.59 3.15 -44.81
N SER A 19 -1.59 4.02 -44.84
CA SER A 19 -1.94 4.85 -46.02
C SER A 19 -0.77 5.74 -46.46
N HIS A 20 -0.09 6.39 -45.52
CA HIS A 20 1.11 7.18 -45.80
C HIS A 20 2.26 6.33 -46.34
N MET A 21 2.48 5.12 -45.82
CA MET A 21 3.49 4.23 -46.38
C MET A 21 3.11 3.74 -47.79
N GLU A 22 1.87 3.35 -48.03
CA GLU A 22 1.41 2.83 -49.32
C GLU A 22 1.50 3.87 -50.45
N SER A 23 1.20 5.13 -50.15
CA SER A 23 1.28 6.25 -51.11
C SER A 23 2.70 6.56 -51.63
N ASN A 24 3.75 6.12 -50.93
CA ASN A 24 5.14 6.32 -51.36
C ASN A 24 5.55 5.28 -52.43
N PRO A 25 5.94 5.63 -53.66
CA PRO A 25 6.22 4.68 -54.75
C PRO A 25 7.44 3.77 -54.54
N ASN A 26 8.25 4.01 -53.49
CA ASN A 26 9.45 3.23 -53.22
C ASN A 26 9.12 1.77 -52.79
N LYS A 27 9.67 0.76 -53.49
CA LYS A 27 9.39 -0.68 -53.29
C LYS A 27 10.49 -1.43 -52.51
N SER A 28 11.16 -0.76 -51.57
CA SER A 28 12.19 -1.39 -50.74
C SER A 28 11.65 -2.61 -49.96
N GLU A 29 12.46 -3.65 -49.82
CA GLU A 29 12.15 -4.84 -49.02
C GLU A 29 11.93 -4.50 -47.53
N ALA A 30 12.67 -3.50 -47.02
CA ALA A 30 12.46 -2.96 -45.69
C ALA A 30 11.05 -2.35 -45.53
N LYS A 31 10.54 -1.69 -46.57
CA LYS A 31 9.19 -1.11 -46.57
C LYS A 31 8.12 -2.19 -46.55
N LYS A 32 8.28 -3.27 -47.35
CA LYS A 32 7.35 -4.41 -47.32
C LYS A 32 7.28 -5.06 -45.94
N LYS A 33 8.43 -5.24 -45.28
CA LYS A 33 8.51 -5.80 -43.93
C LYS A 33 7.85 -4.88 -42.89
N ALA A 34 8.06 -3.57 -42.99
CA ALA A 34 7.41 -2.59 -42.11
C ALA A 34 5.88 -2.56 -42.32
N LEU A 35 5.41 -2.58 -43.57
CA LEU A 35 3.99 -2.60 -43.91
C LEU A 35 3.29 -3.86 -43.38
N ALA A 36 3.90 -5.03 -43.57
CA ALA A 36 3.39 -6.29 -43.01
C ALA A 36 3.34 -6.25 -41.48
N GLY A 37 4.33 -5.63 -40.83
CA GLY A 37 4.35 -5.40 -39.40
C GLY A 37 3.18 -4.53 -38.91
N LEU A 38 2.91 -3.42 -39.60
CA LEU A 38 1.80 -2.51 -39.28
C LEU A 38 0.43 -3.15 -39.54
N GLN A 39 0.27 -3.86 -40.65
CA GLN A 39 -0.97 -4.58 -40.98
C GLN A 39 -1.30 -5.65 -39.93
N GLU A 40 -0.30 -6.38 -39.46
CA GLU A 40 -0.48 -7.35 -38.38
C GLU A 40 -0.84 -6.67 -37.05
N GLU A 41 -0.27 -5.50 -36.75
CA GLU A 41 -0.67 -4.73 -35.56
C GLU A 41 -2.10 -4.22 -35.65
N LEU A 42 -2.50 -3.70 -36.82
CA LEU A 42 -3.86 -3.28 -37.09
C LEU A 42 -4.86 -4.42 -36.94
N ARG A 43 -4.50 -5.63 -37.40
CA ARG A 43 -5.31 -6.84 -37.21
C ARG A 43 -5.51 -7.13 -35.72
N LEU A 44 -4.43 -7.18 -34.94
CA LEU A 44 -4.49 -7.42 -33.49
C LEU A 44 -5.33 -6.37 -32.75
N ARG A 45 -5.19 -5.09 -33.12
CA ARG A 45 -5.98 -3.99 -32.53
C ARG A 45 -7.46 -4.06 -32.92
N THR A 46 -7.77 -4.47 -34.15
CA THR A 46 -9.15 -4.67 -34.60
C THR A 46 -9.81 -5.82 -33.86
N GLU A 47 -9.11 -6.94 -33.70
CA GLU A 47 -9.58 -8.08 -32.88
C GLU A 47 -9.76 -7.67 -31.41
N GLN A 48 -8.92 -6.78 -30.90
CA GLN A 48 -9.01 -6.29 -29.52
C GLN A 48 -10.29 -5.49 -29.29
N ILE A 49 -10.63 -4.59 -30.23
CA ILE A 49 -11.87 -3.81 -30.20
C ILE A 49 -13.09 -4.75 -30.25
N GLN A 50 -13.08 -5.73 -31.16
CA GLN A 50 -14.17 -6.71 -31.26
C GLN A 50 -14.33 -7.54 -29.98
N ALA A 51 -13.23 -7.97 -29.37
CA ALA A 51 -13.26 -8.71 -28.11
C ALA A 51 -13.83 -7.85 -26.97
N HIS A 52 -13.48 -6.56 -26.93
CA HIS A 52 -14.00 -5.61 -25.96
C HIS A 52 -15.51 -5.39 -26.12
N GLU A 53 -15.97 -5.12 -27.35
CA GLU A 53 -17.40 -4.96 -27.67
C GLU A 53 -18.22 -6.22 -27.40
N ALA A 54 -17.63 -7.40 -27.60
CA ALA A 54 -18.24 -8.69 -27.27
C ALA A 54 -18.22 -9.03 -25.76
N GLY A 55 -17.51 -8.24 -24.94
CA GLY A 55 -17.31 -8.51 -23.51
C GLY A 55 -16.41 -9.72 -23.21
N ASP A 56 -15.65 -10.22 -24.21
CA ASP A 56 -14.68 -11.29 -24.04
C ASP A 56 -13.35 -10.74 -23.51
N TRP A 57 -13.36 -10.40 -22.23
CA TRP A 57 -12.20 -9.88 -21.52
C TRP A 57 -10.97 -10.82 -21.61
N LYS A 58 -11.16 -12.14 -21.80
CA LYS A 58 -10.04 -13.08 -21.90
C LYS A 58 -9.33 -12.93 -23.24
N GLN A 59 -10.12 -12.83 -24.31
CA GLN A 59 -9.56 -12.62 -25.64
C GLN A 59 -8.92 -11.23 -25.75
N GLU A 60 -9.57 -10.20 -25.20
CA GLU A 60 -9.01 -8.85 -25.10
C GLU A 60 -7.64 -8.87 -24.40
N LEU A 61 -7.54 -9.55 -23.25
CA LEU A 61 -6.33 -9.62 -22.46
C LEU A 61 -5.21 -10.42 -23.16
N LYS A 62 -5.54 -11.47 -23.92
CA LYS A 62 -4.57 -12.20 -24.76
C LYS A 62 -4.00 -11.30 -25.86
N LEU A 63 -4.85 -10.52 -26.51
CA LEU A 63 -4.45 -9.59 -27.56
C LEU A 63 -3.57 -8.47 -27.01
N GLN A 64 -3.93 -7.92 -25.85
CA GLN A 64 -3.11 -6.95 -25.13
C GLN A 64 -1.71 -7.50 -24.84
N ILE A 65 -1.59 -8.73 -24.32
CA ILE A 65 -0.28 -9.37 -24.09
C ILE A 65 0.52 -9.52 -25.39
N ALA A 66 -0.12 -9.87 -26.50
CA ALA A 66 0.54 -10.00 -27.79
C ALA A 66 1.10 -8.66 -28.29
N LEU A 67 0.30 -7.59 -28.16
CA LEU A 67 0.68 -6.23 -28.51
C LEU A 67 1.83 -5.71 -27.63
N ASP A 68 1.76 -5.92 -26.31
CA ASP A 68 2.80 -5.54 -25.37
C ASP A 68 4.13 -6.26 -25.65
N LYS A 69 4.09 -7.56 -25.99
CA LYS A 69 5.28 -8.32 -26.40
C LYS A 69 5.90 -7.78 -27.69
N LYS A 70 5.07 -7.38 -28.64
CA LYS A 70 5.51 -6.79 -29.90
C LYS A 70 6.17 -5.44 -29.68
N LEU A 71 5.61 -4.62 -28.78
CA LEU A 71 6.19 -3.34 -28.36
C LEU A 71 7.60 -3.53 -27.79
N ILE A 72 7.77 -4.44 -26.83
CA ILE A 72 9.08 -4.73 -26.22
C ILE A 72 10.07 -5.25 -27.27
N ALA A 73 9.64 -6.15 -28.15
CA ALA A 73 10.50 -6.66 -29.22
C ALA A 73 10.97 -5.54 -30.16
N GLY A 74 10.09 -4.59 -30.49
CA GLY A 74 10.41 -3.42 -31.30
C GLY A 74 11.36 -2.43 -30.62
N ILE A 75 11.26 -2.27 -29.29
CA ILE A 75 12.19 -1.45 -28.51
C ILE A 75 13.57 -2.12 -28.44
N ASN A 76 13.63 -3.42 -28.14
CA ASN A 76 14.87 -4.17 -28.03
C ASN A 76 15.61 -4.28 -29.38
N ALA A 77 14.87 -4.32 -30.50
CA ALA A 77 15.42 -4.29 -31.84
C ALA A 77 15.88 -2.89 -32.29
N GLY A 78 15.66 -1.84 -31.49
CA GLY A 78 15.97 -0.45 -31.83
C GLY A 78 15.06 0.16 -32.90
N THR A 79 13.99 -0.53 -33.28
CA THR A 79 13.02 -0.03 -34.28
C THR A 79 12.02 0.96 -33.69
N ILE A 80 11.84 0.94 -32.37
CA ILE A 80 10.97 1.85 -31.63
C ILE A 80 11.82 2.54 -30.56
N VAL A 81 11.85 3.88 -30.59
CA VAL A 81 12.63 4.68 -29.64
C VAL A 81 11.68 5.45 -28.74
N PHE A 82 11.72 5.14 -27.45
CA PHE A 82 11.03 5.92 -26.42
C PHE A 82 12.05 6.73 -25.60
N GLY A 83 11.72 7.98 -25.30
CA GLY A 83 12.52 8.80 -24.38
C GLY A 83 12.46 8.31 -22.93
N ASN A 84 11.42 7.55 -22.58
CA ASN A 84 11.21 7.04 -21.23
C ASN A 84 11.78 5.62 -21.06
N LYS A 85 12.92 5.51 -20.37
CA LYS A 85 13.58 4.22 -20.05
C LYS A 85 12.72 3.28 -19.17
N LYS A 86 11.66 3.77 -18.53
CA LYS A 86 10.77 2.95 -17.70
C LYS A 86 9.69 2.19 -18.47
N ILE A 87 9.52 2.46 -19.78
CA ILE A 87 8.45 1.84 -20.57
C ILE A 87 8.58 0.31 -20.61
N VAL A 88 9.78 -0.22 -20.91
CA VAL A 88 10.02 -1.66 -20.99
C VAL A 88 9.70 -2.36 -19.66
N PRO A 89 10.26 -1.96 -18.50
CA PRO A 89 9.96 -2.64 -17.24
C PRO A 89 8.48 -2.47 -16.80
N GLN A 90 7.81 -1.38 -17.19
CA GLN A 90 6.36 -1.22 -16.95
C GLN A 90 5.54 -2.19 -17.80
N THR A 91 5.84 -2.28 -19.10
CA THR A 91 5.18 -3.20 -20.02
C THR A 91 5.44 -4.66 -19.64
N GLU A 92 6.65 -5.01 -19.19
CA GLU A 92 6.95 -6.35 -18.67
C GLU A 92 6.11 -6.69 -17.44
N LYS A 93 5.94 -5.76 -16.50
CA LYS A 93 5.05 -5.93 -15.34
C LYS A 93 3.60 -6.14 -15.78
N ALA A 94 3.12 -5.35 -16.73
CA ALA A 94 1.75 -5.49 -17.27
C ALA A 94 1.55 -6.87 -17.94
N ILE A 95 2.51 -7.34 -18.74
CA ILE A 95 2.47 -8.69 -19.34
C ILE A 95 2.41 -9.77 -18.26
N GLN A 96 3.23 -9.66 -17.21
CA GLN A 96 3.24 -10.63 -16.12
C GLN A 96 1.88 -10.66 -15.39
N LEU A 97 1.35 -9.50 -15.02
CA LEU A 97 0.04 -9.35 -14.40
C LEU A 97 -1.05 -9.99 -15.27
N ASN A 98 -1.16 -9.58 -16.52
CA ASN A 98 -2.16 -10.07 -17.47
C ASN A 98 -2.06 -11.58 -17.68
N THR A 99 -0.84 -12.11 -17.73
CA THR A 99 -0.60 -13.56 -17.81
C THR A 99 -1.10 -14.30 -16.57
N ILE A 100 -0.88 -13.75 -15.37
CA ILE A 100 -1.37 -14.34 -14.11
C ILE A 100 -2.91 -14.30 -14.07
N LEU A 101 -3.52 -13.17 -14.46
CA LEU A 101 -4.98 -12.99 -14.51
C LEU A 101 -5.63 -14.01 -15.44
N LEU A 102 -5.09 -14.22 -16.64
CA LEU A 102 -5.57 -15.24 -17.58
C LEU A 102 -5.46 -16.66 -17.00
N LYS A 103 -4.31 -17.00 -16.42
CA LYS A 103 -4.06 -18.33 -15.83
C LYS A 103 -5.01 -18.63 -14.67
N GLN A 104 -5.32 -17.61 -13.85
CA GLN A 104 -6.16 -17.76 -12.66
C GLN A 104 -7.63 -17.47 -12.92
N ASN A 105 -8.01 -17.14 -14.15
CA ASN A 105 -9.37 -16.78 -14.54
C ASN A 105 -9.94 -15.61 -13.70
N ILE A 106 -9.13 -14.57 -13.50
CA ILE A 106 -9.48 -13.36 -12.74
C ILE A 106 -9.72 -12.22 -13.72
N HIS A 107 -10.86 -11.55 -13.60
CA HIS A 107 -11.19 -10.38 -14.41
C HIS A 107 -10.20 -9.24 -14.13
N PRO A 108 -9.65 -8.58 -15.17
CA PRO A 108 -8.77 -7.44 -14.97
C PRO A 108 -9.50 -6.28 -14.31
N VAL A 109 -8.79 -5.55 -13.46
CA VAL A 109 -9.27 -4.31 -12.86
C VAL A 109 -8.50 -3.19 -13.52
N ILE A 110 -9.19 -2.19 -14.02
CA ILE A 110 -8.56 -1.04 -14.67
C ILE A 110 -7.81 -0.26 -13.58
N GLU A 111 -6.48 -0.22 -13.65
CA GLU A 111 -5.61 0.33 -12.58
C GLU A 111 -5.96 1.77 -12.17
N SER A 112 -6.47 2.57 -13.11
CA SER A 112 -6.82 3.97 -12.86
C SER A 112 -8.01 4.12 -11.91
N PHE A 113 -8.88 3.11 -11.81
CA PHE A 113 -9.97 3.05 -10.85
C PHE A 113 -10.11 1.62 -10.34
N GLU A 114 -9.36 1.28 -9.29
CA GLU A 114 -9.56 0.08 -8.48
C GLU A 114 -10.92 0.15 -7.77
N THR A 115 -12.00 0.04 -8.54
CA THR A 115 -13.36 0.19 -8.04
C THR A 115 -13.87 -1.02 -7.25
N PRO A 116 -13.45 -2.28 -7.51
CA PRO A 116 -14.00 -3.40 -6.76
C PRO A 116 -13.66 -3.30 -5.27
N GLY A 117 -14.59 -3.64 -4.40
CA GLY A 117 -14.49 -3.42 -2.94
C GLY A 117 -13.18 -3.87 -2.32
N ILE A 118 -12.70 -5.05 -2.70
CA ILE A 118 -11.44 -5.62 -2.20
C ILE A 118 -10.22 -4.79 -2.64
N ASN A 119 -10.15 -4.41 -3.93
CA ASN A 119 -9.07 -3.60 -4.47
C ASN A 119 -9.13 -2.16 -3.91
N PHE A 120 -10.33 -1.60 -3.81
CA PHE A 120 -10.56 -0.31 -3.18
C PHE A 120 -10.10 -0.28 -1.73
N THR A 121 -10.37 -1.33 -0.95
CA THR A 121 -9.88 -1.45 0.43
C THR A 121 -8.36 -1.49 0.50
N TYR A 122 -7.73 -2.24 -0.39
CA TYR A 122 -6.27 -2.26 -0.55
C TYR A 122 -5.73 -0.84 -0.85
N ARG A 123 -6.36 -0.11 -1.76
CA ARG A 123 -5.98 1.26 -2.14
C ARG A 123 -6.17 2.27 -1.00
N ILE A 124 -7.26 2.16 -0.25
CA ILE A 124 -7.54 3.00 0.93
C ILE A 124 -6.44 2.82 1.98
N LEU A 125 -5.88 1.61 2.12
CA LEU A 125 -4.71 1.40 2.97
C LEU A 125 -3.55 2.34 2.58
N PHE A 126 -3.21 2.45 1.30
CA PHE A 126 -2.11 3.32 0.86
C PHE A 126 -2.37 4.82 1.08
N TYR A 127 -3.60 5.29 0.93
CA TYR A 127 -3.90 6.72 1.03
C TYR A 127 -4.22 7.20 2.45
N VAL A 128 -4.96 6.40 3.22
CA VAL A 128 -5.48 6.81 4.53
C VAL A 128 -4.52 6.40 5.66
N PHE A 129 -3.84 5.27 5.52
CA PHE A 129 -3.07 4.67 6.60
C PHE A 129 -1.78 5.42 6.97
N PRO A 130 -1.00 6.00 6.03
CA PRO A 130 0.23 6.71 6.39
C PRO A 130 0.00 8.04 7.11
N PHE A 131 -1.11 8.74 6.81
CA PHE A 131 -1.33 10.12 7.28
C PHE A 131 -2.53 10.27 8.23
N LEU A 132 -3.70 9.75 7.85
CA LEU A 132 -4.95 10.04 8.55
C LEU A 132 -5.17 9.08 9.74
N MET A 133 -4.83 7.80 9.59
CA MET A 133 -4.95 6.83 10.69
C MET A 133 -4.12 7.21 11.92
N PRO A 134 -2.82 7.54 11.81
CA PRO A 134 -2.01 7.82 12.98
C PRO A 134 -2.49 9.10 13.68
N LEU A 135 -2.98 10.09 12.94
CA LEU A 135 -3.61 11.28 13.49
C LEU A 135 -4.87 10.95 14.31
N LEU A 136 -5.81 10.19 13.73
CA LEU A 136 -7.04 9.79 14.42
C LEU A 136 -6.74 8.97 15.68
N ILE A 137 -5.78 8.05 15.59
CA ILE A 137 -5.34 7.22 16.71
C ILE A 137 -4.68 8.09 17.80
N ALA A 138 -3.81 9.05 17.44
CA ALA A 138 -3.18 9.96 18.39
C ALA A 138 -4.21 10.79 19.15
N VAL A 139 -5.24 11.30 18.47
CA VAL A 139 -6.33 12.09 19.08
C VAL A 139 -7.11 11.24 20.08
N LEU A 140 -7.54 10.05 19.67
CA LEU A 140 -8.38 9.18 20.51
C LEU A 140 -7.62 8.66 21.73
N ILE A 141 -6.41 8.13 21.53
CA ILE A 141 -5.62 7.60 22.64
C ILE A 141 -5.14 8.73 23.55
N GLY A 142 -4.81 9.90 22.98
CA GLY A 142 -4.49 11.11 23.73
C GLY A 142 -5.61 11.48 24.71
N ASP A 143 -6.86 11.55 24.21
CA ASP A 143 -8.03 11.86 25.03
C ASP A 143 -8.28 10.82 26.13
N ILE A 144 -8.33 9.52 25.79
CA ILE A 144 -8.51 8.42 26.74
C ILE A 144 -7.44 8.47 27.84
N SER A 145 -6.20 8.80 27.48
CA SER A 145 -5.07 8.77 28.40
C SER A 145 -5.03 9.96 29.38
N THR A 146 -5.52 11.12 28.98
CA THR A 146 -5.44 12.35 29.80
C THR A 146 -6.72 12.68 30.56
N ARG A 147 -7.84 12.05 30.23
CA ARG A 147 -9.15 12.35 30.82
C ARG A 147 -9.16 12.32 32.35
N ASP A 148 -8.53 11.31 32.95
CA ASP A 148 -8.48 11.15 34.41
C ASP A 148 -7.59 12.19 35.12
N LYS A 149 -6.61 12.75 34.40
CA LYS A 149 -5.69 13.77 34.93
C LYS A 149 -6.31 15.16 34.92
N GLN A 150 -7.11 15.47 33.90
CA GLN A 150 -7.74 16.77 33.77
C GLN A 150 -8.98 16.90 34.66
N GLY A 151 -9.74 15.81 34.84
CA GLY A 151 -10.94 15.79 35.69
C GLY A 151 -10.67 15.68 37.20
N GLY A 152 -9.42 15.65 37.66
CA GLY A 152 -9.09 15.46 39.09
C GLY A 152 -9.37 14.04 39.64
N ILE A 153 -9.91 13.14 38.81
CA ILE A 153 -10.34 11.77 39.15
C ILE A 153 -9.18 10.93 39.67
N ASN A 154 -7.93 11.22 39.28
CA ASN A 154 -6.75 10.52 39.82
C ASN A 154 -6.66 10.58 41.35
N HIS A 155 -7.12 11.66 42.00
CA HIS A 155 -7.13 11.71 43.47
C HIS A 155 -8.13 10.72 44.06
N PHE A 156 -9.24 10.44 43.39
CA PHE A 156 -10.24 9.47 43.82
C PHE A 156 -9.80 8.03 43.54
N VAL A 157 -9.22 7.78 42.35
CA VAL A 157 -8.72 6.45 41.96
C VAL A 157 -7.54 5.99 42.81
N ASN A 158 -6.69 6.92 43.26
CA ASN A 158 -5.59 6.62 44.19
C ASN A 158 -6.05 6.23 45.60
N VAL A 159 -7.31 6.53 45.96
CA VAL A 159 -7.92 6.15 47.26
C VAL A 159 -8.62 4.79 47.18
N LEU A 160 -8.94 4.31 45.98
CA LEU A 160 -9.50 2.98 45.77
C LEU A 160 -8.41 1.91 45.94
N PRO A 161 -8.70 0.74 46.54
CA PRO A 161 -7.75 -0.36 46.74
C PRO A 161 -7.48 -1.14 45.44
N VAL A 162 -7.29 -0.43 44.32
CA VAL A 162 -7.03 -1.00 43.01
C VAL A 162 -5.54 -0.92 42.73
N LYS A 163 -4.93 -2.05 42.36
CA LYS A 163 -3.51 -2.09 41.98
C LYS A 163 -3.28 -1.20 40.76
N LEU A 164 -2.32 -0.26 40.81
CA LEU A 164 -1.98 0.63 39.69
C LEU A 164 -1.68 -0.11 38.38
N LYS A 165 -1.10 -1.31 38.46
CA LYS A 165 -0.91 -2.20 37.30
C LYS A 165 -2.24 -2.52 36.60
N LYS A 166 -3.31 -2.82 37.34
CA LYS A 166 -4.63 -3.12 36.76
C LYS A 166 -5.22 -1.90 36.04
N ILE A 167 -4.98 -0.70 36.55
CA ILE A 167 -5.42 0.54 35.91
C ILE A 167 -4.64 0.78 34.60
N LEU A 168 -3.32 0.55 34.62
CA LEU A 168 -2.49 0.62 33.42
C LEU A 168 -2.94 -0.39 32.36
N ASP A 169 -3.12 -1.65 32.75
CA ASP A 169 -3.56 -2.73 31.86
C ASP A 169 -4.94 -2.41 31.26
N ALA A 170 -5.87 -1.90 32.06
CA ALA A 170 -7.18 -1.48 31.59
C ALA A 170 -7.09 -0.34 30.57
N ARG A 171 -6.24 0.68 30.80
CA ARG A 171 -6.05 1.80 29.87
C ARG A 171 -5.42 1.37 28.55
N ILE A 172 -4.43 0.47 28.60
CA ILE A 172 -3.81 -0.08 27.39
C ILE A 172 -4.86 -0.87 26.61
N PHE A 173 -5.64 -1.72 27.29
CA PHE A 173 -6.67 -2.53 26.67
C PHE A 173 -7.79 -1.68 26.05
N THR A 174 -8.30 -0.67 26.76
CA THR A 174 -9.32 0.23 26.19
C THR A 174 -8.78 0.98 24.99
N SER A 175 -7.57 1.56 25.08
CA SER A 175 -6.93 2.25 23.96
C SER A 175 -6.81 1.34 22.73
N PHE A 176 -6.33 0.11 22.94
CA PHE A 176 -6.19 -0.88 21.88
C PHE A 176 -7.54 -1.23 21.23
N VAL A 177 -8.57 -1.52 22.02
CA VAL A 177 -9.90 -1.89 21.52
C VAL A 177 -10.55 -0.74 20.76
N TYR A 178 -10.47 0.49 21.26
CA TYR A 178 -11.00 1.66 20.57
C TYR A 178 -10.29 1.92 19.24
N SER A 179 -8.95 1.85 19.22
CA SER A 179 -8.18 1.99 17.99
C SER A 179 -8.46 0.86 16.99
N LEU A 180 -8.62 -0.38 17.47
CA LEU A 180 -8.97 -1.50 16.62
C LEU A 180 -10.37 -1.32 16.01
N ALA A 181 -11.35 -0.89 16.80
CA ALA A 181 -12.71 -0.66 16.33
C ALA A 181 -12.76 0.39 15.23
N ILE A 182 -12.10 1.55 15.40
CA ILE A 182 -12.08 2.59 14.37
C ILE A 182 -11.35 2.12 13.10
N THR A 183 -10.25 1.37 13.24
CA THR A 183 -9.57 0.79 12.09
C THR A 183 -10.47 -0.17 11.32
N ILE A 184 -11.16 -1.08 12.01
CA ILE A 184 -12.11 -2.01 11.37
C ILE A 184 -13.23 -1.25 10.68
N VAL A 185 -13.81 -0.22 11.31
CA VAL A 185 -14.88 0.60 10.71
C VAL A 185 -14.42 1.21 9.39
N ILE A 186 -13.24 1.80 9.34
CA ILE A 186 -12.71 2.42 8.10
C ILE A 186 -12.51 1.37 7.00
N LEU A 187 -11.97 0.19 7.33
CA LEU A 187 -11.78 -0.88 6.35
C LEU A 187 -13.10 -1.46 5.83
N VAL A 188 -14.08 -1.64 6.72
CA VAL A 188 -15.42 -2.13 6.35
C VAL A 188 -16.16 -1.10 5.50
N VAL A 189 -16.10 0.19 5.85
CA VAL A 189 -16.69 1.27 5.06
C VAL A 189 -16.06 1.32 3.67
N ALA A 190 -14.73 1.21 3.56
CA ALA A 190 -14.05 1.14 2.27
C ALA A 190 -14.55 -0.04 1.43
N LEU A 191 -14.61 -1.24 2.03
CA LEU A 191 -15.10 -2.45 1.37
C LEU A 191 -16.53 -2.28 0.86
N ILE A 192 -17.42 -1.73 1.68
CA ILE A 192 -18.83 -1.49 1.33
C ILE A 192 -18.93 -0.49 0.18
N ILE A 193 -18.24 0.65 0.25
CA ILE A 193 -18.28 1.68 -0.79
C ILE A 193 -17.85 1.11 -2.14
N GLY A 194 -16.69 0.45 -2.21
CA GLY A 194 -16.23 -0.13 -3.47
C GLY A 194 -17.12 -1.29 -3.96
N SER A 195 -17.73 -2.06 -3.05
CA SER A 195 -18.66 -3.12 -3.43
C SER A 195 -19.97 -2.58 -4.00
N ILE A 196 -20.48 -1.45 -3.50
CA ILE A 196 -21.70 -0.80 -3.99
C ILE A 196 -21.47 -0.15 -5.37
N ILE A 197 -20.32 0.52 -5.56
CA ILE A 197 -20.01 1.23 -6.81
C ILE A 197 -19.72 0.25 -7.95
N SER A 198 -19.20 -0.94 -7.65
CA SER A 198 -18.90 -1.94 -8.66
C SER A 198 -19.32 -3.34 -8.22
N HIS A 199 -18.40 -4.10 -7.64
CA HIS A 199 -18.62 -5.46 -7.15
C HIS A 199 -17.55 -5.77 -6.12
N LEU A 200 -17.67 -6.89 -5.40
CA LEU A 200 -16.74 -7.21 -4.31
C LEU A 200 -15.27 -7.34 -4.78
N GLY A 201 -15.06 -7.89 -5.98
CA GLY A 201 -13.72 -8.18 -6.52
C GLY A 201 -13.23 -9.58 -6.16
N SER A 202 -11.93 -9.84 -6.36
CA SER A 202 -11.32 -11.15 -6.12
C SER A 202 -10.25 -11.09 -5.02
N TRP A 203 -10.39 -11.93 -3.99
CA TRP A 203 -9.37 -12.13 -2.95
C TRP A 203 -8.04 -12.67 -3.48
N LYS A 204 -8.07 -13.35 -4.64
CA LYS A 204 -6.90 -13.90 -5.32
C LYS A 204 -6.24 -12.90 -6.27
N TYR A 205 -6.79 -11.68 -6.40
CA TYR A 205 -6.24 -10.68 -7.30
C TYR A 205 -4.76 -10.43 -6.97
N PRO A 206 -3.86 -10.55 -7.97
CA PRO A 206 -2.42 -10.43 -7.74
C PRO A 206 -2.01 -8.96 -7.57
N VAL A 207 -1.19 -8.70 -6.55
CA VAL A 207 -0.53 -7.41 -6.32
C VAL A 207 0.97 -7.61 -6.29
N ALA A 208 1.69 -6.65 -6.87
CA ALA A 208 3.13 -6.65 -6.91
C ALA A 208 3.70 -6.16 -5.57
N ILE A 209 4.66 -6.89 -5.03
CA ILE A 209 5.47 -6.47 -3.89
C ILE A 209 6.95 -6.52 -4.27
N ASN A 210 7.73 -5.63 -3.69
CA ASN A 210 9.19 -5.60 -3.83
C ASN A 210 9.81 -6.48 -2.73
N LEU A 211 10.16 -7.72 -3.05
CA LEU A 211 10.96 -8.56 -2.18
C LEU A 211 12.36 -7.93 -2.05
N ASN A 212 12.81 -7.73 -0.80
CA ASN A 212 14.11 -7.14 -0.48
C ASN A 212 14.38 -5.79 -1.19
N GLY A 213 13.31 -5.04 -1.48
CA GLY A 213 13.39 -3.71 -2.11
C GLY A 213 13.82 -3.69 -3.58
N THR A 214 13.98 -4.84 -4.24
CA THR A 214 14.48 -4.91 -5.63
C THR A 214 13.76 -5.90 -6.53
N GLU A 215 13.34 -7.06 -6.03
CA GLU A 215 12.70 -8.10 -6.83
C GLU A 215 11.17 -7.99 -6.79
N VAL A 216 10.50 -8.17 -7.92
CA VAL A 216 9.03 -8.06 -7.97
C VAL A 216 8.42 -9.44 -7.81
N LEU A 217 7.68 -9.65 -6.72
CA LEU A 217 6.92 -10.86 -6.45
C LEU A 217 5.42 -10.55 -6.50
N TRP A 218 4.65 -11.43 -7.12
CA TRP A 218 3.20 -11.34 -7.15
C TRP A 218 2.59 -12.14 -6.00
N ILE A 219 1.87 -11.47 -5.11
CA ILE A 219 1.10 -12.12 -4.04
C ILE A 219 -0.38 -11.81 -4.20
N SER A 220 -1.27 -12.63 -3.64
CA SER A 220 -2.68 -12.31 -3.63
C SER A 220 -2.97 -11.14 -2.68
N ILE A 221 -3.99 -10.33 -3.00
CA ILE A 221 -4.49 -9.28 -2.12
C ILE A 221 -4.86 -9.84 -0.73
N ALA A 222 -5.45 -11.03 -0.65
CA ALA A 222 -5.75 -11.64 0.64
C ALA A 222 -4.50 -11.82 1.52
N ARG A 223 -3.38 -12.23 0.92
CA ARG A 223 -2.10 -12.36 1.64
C ARG A 223 -1.54 -10.99 2.02
N PHE A 224 -1.66 -10.00 1.14
CA PHE A 224 -1.27 -8.63 1.44
C PHE A 224 -2.06 -8.08 2.65
N LEU A 225 -3.40 -8.08 2.56
CA LEU A 225 -4.29 -7.58 3.61
C LEU A 225 -4.10 -8.35 4.93
N GLY A 226 -3.87 -9.67 4.87
CA GLY A 226 -3.56 -10.46 6.06
C GLY A 226 -2.25 -10.05 6.75
N ARG A 227 -1.18 -9.80 5.96
CA ARG A 227 0.09 -9.27 6.48
C ARG A 227 -0.06 -7.87 7.04
N SER A 228 -0.80 -6.99 6.35
CA SER A 228 -1.11 -5.65 6.83
C SER A 228 -1.89 -5.69 8.14
N LEU A 229 -2.95 -6.50 8.23
CA LEU A 229 -3.76 -6.62 9.44
C LEU A 229 -2.94 -7.08 10.64
N LEU A 230 -2.05 -8.06 10.44
CA LEU A 230 -1.14 -8.52 11.50
C LEU A 230 -0.26 -7.38 12.00
N LEU A 231 0.37 -6.63 11.08
CA LEU A 231 1.26 -5.53 11.43
C LEU A 231 0.50 -4.38 12.11
N ILE A 232 -0.71 -4.07 11.64
CA ILE A 232 -1.63 -3.10 12.25
C ILE A 232 -1.93 -3.47 13.69
N LEU A 233 -2.27 -4.73 13.98
CA LEU A 233 -2.55 -5.19 15.34
C LEU A 233 -1.35 -4.98 16.26
N CYS A 234 -0.15 -5.34 15.81
CA CYS A 234 1.09 -5.10 16.56
C CYS A 234 1.36 -3.61 16.77
N LEU A 235 1.12 -2.78 15.75
CA LEU A 235 1.32 -1.33 15.80
C LEU A 235 0.34 -0.67 16.77
N LEU A 236 -0.95 -1.03 16.72
CA LEU A 236 -1.96 -0.51 17.64
C LEU A 236 -1.64 -0.84 19.10
N LEU A 237 -1.15 -2.05 19.35
CA LEU A 237 -0.68 -2.45 20.68
C LEU A 237 0.50 -1.57 21.11
N PHE A 238 1.53 -1.46 20.27
CA PHE A 238 2.70 -0.63 20.54
C PHE A 238 2.31 0.82 20.86
N ILE A 239 1.48 1.45 20.03
CA ILE A 239 1.02 2.83 20.23
C ILE A 239 0.27 2.97 21.56
N SER A 240 -0.58 2.01 21.89
CA SER A 240 -1.33 2.02 23.15
C SER A 240 -0.40 1.99 24.35
N VAL A 241 0.61 1.12 24.35
CA VAL A 241 1.62 1.06 25.42
C VAL A 241 2.48 2.33 25.45
N PHE A 242 2.99 2.75 24.29
CA PHE A 242 3.87 3.91 24.17
C PHE A 242 3.18 5.21 24.62
N THR A 243 1.89 5.35 24.34
CA THR A 243 1.11 6.51 24.80
C THR A 243 0.99 6.53 26.32
N GLN A 244 0.76 5.38 26.97
CA GLN A 244 0.76 5.32 28.44
C GLN A 244 2.14 5.65 29.03
N PHE A 245 3.22 5.21 28.37
CA PHE A 245 4.58 5.59 28.74
C PHE A 245 4.77 7.11 28.69
N LEU A 246 4.46 7.76 27.56
CA LEU A 246 4.56 9.22 27.42
C LEU A 246 3.65 9.96 28.41
N ASN A 247 2.45 9.44 28.64
CA ASN A 247 1.53 9.97 29.63
C ASN A 247 2.16 9.94 31.03
N THR A 248 3.15 9.11 31.37
CA THR A 248 3.81 9.22 32.70
C THR A 248 4.57 10.55 32.90
N PHE A 249 4.96 11.23 31.82
CA PHE A 249 5.71 12.48 31.84
C PHE A 249 4.86 13.69 31.44
N ILE A 250 4.00 13.52 30.44
CA ILE A 250 3.20 14.59 29.84
C ILE A 250 1.84 14.63 30.54
N ARG A 251 1.47 15.79 31.09
CA ARG A 251 0.13 16.02 31.68
C ARG A 251 -0.84 16.71 30.72
N ASN A 252 -0.32 17.51 29.79
CA ASN A 252 -1.11 18.25 28.82
C ASN A 252 -1.47 17.36 27.62
N GLN A 253 -2.76 17.22 27.33
CA GLN A 253 -3.28 16.41 26.22
C GLN A 253 -2.81 16.87 24.86
N LEU A 254 -2.86 18.18 24.60
CA LEU A 254 -2.44 18.73 23.32
C LEU A 254 -0.96 18.45 23.06
N LEU A 255 -0.12 18.57 24.11
CA LEU A 255 1.29 18.24 24.01
C LEU A 255 1.51 16.73 23.76
N LEU A 256 0.76 15.86 24.44
CA LEU A 256 0.85 14.41 24.23
C LEU A 256 0.48 14.03 22.80
N MET A 257 -0.62 14.59 22.28
CA MET A 257 -1.07 14.38 20.92
C MET A 257 -0.04 14.86 19.89
N LEU A 258 0.53 16.05 20.09
CA LEU A 258 1.54 16.62 19.20
C LEU A 258 2.81 15.74 19.14
N VAL A 259 3.27 15.25 20.30
CA VAL A 259 4.42 14.34 20.35
C VAL A 259 4.12 13.03 19.62
N LEU A 260 2.93 12.45 19.79
CA LEU A 260 2.54 11.23 19.08
C LEU A 260 2.50 11.43 17.56
N VAL A 261 1.90 12.52 17.08
CA VAL A 261 1.88 12.85 15.65
C VAL A 261 3.29 13.04 15.10
N ALA A 262 4.17 13.75 15.83
CA ALA A 262 5.56 13.90 15.43
C ALA A 262 6.30 12.55 15.33
N CYS A 263 6.04 11.63 16.27
CA CYS A 263 6.57 10.28 16.20
C CYS A 263 6.03 9.49 15.00
N PHE A 264 4.77 9.68 14.60
CA PHE A 264 4.20 9.01 13.42
C PHE A 264 4.77 9.54 12.10
N CYS A 265 5.12 10.81 12.03
CA CYS A 265 5.80 11.38 10.86
C CYS A 265 7.30 11.01 10.79
N PHE A 266 7.80 10.19 11.71
CA PHE A 266 9.23 9.88 11.82
C PHE A 266 9.80 9.24 10.54
N GLU A 267 9.10 8.26 9.95
CA GLU A 267 9.58 7.58 8.74
C GLU A 267 9.76 8.56 7.58
N GLU A 268 8.74 9.37 7.30
CA GLU A 268 8.79 10.38 6.24
C GLU A 268 9.90 11.40 6.49
N MET A 269 10.01 11.91 7.72
CA MET A 269 11.06 12.85 8.09
C MET A 269 12.45 12.25 7.87
N MET A 270 12.69 11.01 8.31
CA MET A 270 13.99 10.35 8.19
C MET A 270 14.38 10.01 6.75
N SER A 271 13.39 9.78 5.89
CA SER A 271 13.63 9.43 4.48
C SER A 271 14.26 10.56 3.64
N GLY A 272 14.15 11.80 4.11
CA GLY A 272 14.78 12.96 3.46
C GLY A 272 16.29 13.06 3.68
N PHE A 273 16.84 12.43 4.72
CA PHE A 273 18.19 12.75 5.19
C PHE A 273 19.31 11.84 4.66
N LYS A 274 19.03 10.77 3.88
CA LYS A 274 20.03 9.84 3.27
C LYS A 274 21.30 9.66 4.11
N THR A 275 21.16 9.10 5.30
CA THR A 275 22.26 8.96 6.28
C THR A 275 22.63 7.50 6.53
N LYS A 276 23.72 7.28 7.29
CA LYS A 276 24.08 5.96 7.85
C LYS A 276 23.00 5.39 8.77
N LEU A 277 22.03 6.19 9.24
CA LEU A 277 20.94 5.72 10.10
C LEU A 277 20.00 4.74 9.38
N TYR A 278 20.02 4.71 8.05
CA TYR A 278 19.22 3.77 7.25
C TYR A 278 19.46 2.31 7.65
N ALA A 279 20.69 1.96 8.05
CA ALA A 279 21.04 0.62 8.49
C ALA A 279 20.30 0.18 9.77
N VAL A 280 19.92 1.11 10.64
CA VAL A 280 19.29 0.82 11.95
C VAL A 280 17.79 1.09 11.99
N MET A 281 17.20 1.56 10.88
CA MET A 281 15.77 1.93 10.82
C MET A 281 14.84 0.76 11.18
N HIS A 282 15.19 -0.48 10.86
CA HIS A 282 14.41 -1.68 11.23
C HIS A 282 14.25 -1.91 12.74
N ILE A 283 15.09 -1.29 13.58
CA ILE A 283 15.03 -1.38 15.05
C ILE A 283 14.08 -0.32 15.63
N ILE A 284 13.77 0.73 14.87
CA ILE A 284 12.96 1.84 15.34
C ILE A 284 11.48 1.51 15.10
N PRO A 285 10.63 1.40 16.14
CA PRO A 285 9.25 0.96 15.96
C PRO A 285 8.41 1.93 15.11
N PHE A 286 8.73 3.22 15.09
CA PHE A 286 8.04 4.22 14.27
C PHE A 286 8.33 4.11 12.76
N THR A 287 9.33 3.32 12.37
CA THR A 287 9.56 2.99 10.95
C THR A 287 8.46 2.10 10.39
N PHE A 288 7.66 1.43 11.24
CA PHE A 288 6.61 0.51 10.80
C PHE A 288 5.20 1.14 10.81
N VAL A 289 5.11 2.47 10.87
CA VAL A 289 3.83 3.19 10.86
C VAL A 289 3.17 3.11 9.48
N ASP A 290 3.96 3.21 8.40
CA ASP A 290 3.48 3.06 7.03
C ASP A 290 3.32 1.59 6.64
N VAL A 291 2.37 0.91 7.29
CA VAL A 291 2.07 -0.51 7.06
C VAL A 291 1.99 -0.91 5.58
N PRO A 292 1.23 -0.21 4.69
CA PRO A 292 1.14 -0.64 3.30
C PRO A 292 2.50 -0.58 2.58
N ASN A 293 3.34 0.42 2.88
CA ASN A 293 4.69 0.53 2.29
C ASN A 293 5.72 -0.43 2.92
N ILE A 294 5.47 -0.92 4.13
CA ILE A 294 6.24 -2.03 4.72
C ILE A 294 5.90 -3.34 4.03
N VAL A 295 4.61 -3.63 3.83
CA VAL A 295 4.15 -4.90 3.25
C VAL A 295 4.44 -4.98 1.75
N ASN A 296 4.37 -3.87 1.02
CA ASN A 296 4.74 -3.81 -0.40
C ASN A 296 6.26 -3.78 -0.64
N GLY A 297 7.08 -3.59 0.40
CA GLY A 297 8.54 -3.51 0.32
C GLY A 297 9.10 -2.18 -0.19
N GLU A 298 8.28 -1.14 -0.30
CA GLU A 298 8.69 0.20 -0.72
C GLU A 298 9.49 0.91 0.37
N SER A 299 9.12 0.77 1.65
CA SER A 299 9.92 1.28 2.76
C SER A 299 11.31 0.63 2.81
N ALA A 300 11.41 -0.68 2.51
CA ALA A 300 12.70 -1.37 2.39
C ALA A 300 13.58 -0.77 1.28
N ALA A 301 12.98 -0.49 0.11
CA ALA A 301 13.66 0.17 -0.99
C ALA A 301 14.07 1.62 -0.66
N LYS A 302 13.18 2.37 0.00
CA LYS A 302 13.37 3.77 0.41
C LYS A 302 14.58 3.94 1.31
N PHE A 303 14.72 3.05 2.30
CA PHE A 303 15.85 3.04 3.24
C PHE A 303 17.00 2.12 2.83
N ARG A 304 16.90 1.41 1.70
CA ARG A 304 17.89 0.39 1.27
C ARG A 304 18.23 -0.60 2.39
N ASN A 305 17.18 -1.06 3.07
CA ASN A 305 17.28 -1.92 4.23
C ASN A 305 16.26 -3.06 4.12
N GLU A 306 16.75 -4.26 3.83
CA GLU A 306 15.92 -5.47 3.61
C GLU A 306 15.24 -5.97 4.89
N TYR A 307 15.77 -5.58 6.07
CA TYR A 307 15.18 -5.87 7.37
C TYR A 307 13.95 -5.01 7.68
N ILE A 308 13.57 -4.07 6.80
CA ILE A 308 12.30 -3.35 6.90
C ILE A 308 11.24 -4.17 6.18
N ASN A 309 10.77 -5.23 6.85
CA ASN A 309 9.74 -6.12 6.32
C ASN A 309 8.68 -6.44 7.39
N THR A 310 7.65 -7.20 7.01
CA THR A 310 6.54 -7.54 7.93
C THR A 310 7.01 -8.33 9.15
N THR A 311 7.94 -9.28 9.00
CA THR A 311 8.39 -10.14 10.09
C THR A 311 9.18 -9.33 11.13
N ASP A 312 10.17 -8.57 10.66
CA ASP A 312 10.98 -7.72 11.51
C ASP A 312 10.12 -6.61 12.16
N GLY A 313 9.12 -6.10 11.45
CA GLY A 313 8.15 -5.16 12.02
C GLY A 313 7.36 -5.74 13.19
N VAL A 314 6.85 -6.97 13.05
CA VAL A 314 6.16 -7.66 14.16
C VAL A 314 7.11 -7.84 15.36
N ILE A 315 8.34 -8.26 15.13
CA ILE A 315 9.34 -8.47 16.19
C ILE A 315 9.66 -7.14 16.88
N THR A 316 10.02 -6.10 16.13
CA THR A 316 10.40 -4.78 16.65
C THR A 316 9.24 -4.15 17.44
N LEU A 317 8.01 -4.21 16.94
CA LEU A 317 6.85 -3.65 17.61
C LEU A 317 6.52 -4.38 18.91
N LEU A 318 6.59 -5.72 18.94
CA LEU A 318 6.34 -6.50 20.16
C LEU A 318 7.43 -6.30 21.21
N LEU A 319 8.71 -6.34 20.81
CA LEU A 319 9.82 -6.09 21.74
C LEU A 319 9.79 -4.68 22.31
N SER A 320 9.49 -3.68 21.46
CA SER A 320 9.34 -2.29 21.90
C SER A 320 8.14 -2.14 22.84
N SER A 321 7.01 -2.81 22.56
CA SER A 321 5.84 -2.82 23.45
C SER A 321 6.19 -3.37 24.82
N LEU A 322 6.89 -4.51 24.89
CA LEU A 322 7.34 -5.08 26.16
C LEU A 322 8.27 -4.13 26.91
N LEU A 323 9.26 -3.57 26.22
CA LEU A 323 10.21 -2.62 26.80
C LEU A 323 9.49 -1.42 27.43
N PHE A 324 8.62 -0.74 26.68
CA PHE A 324 7.89 0.44 27.20
C PHE A 324 6.88 0.09 28.28
N TYR A 325 6.28 -1.10 28.25
CA TYR A 325 5.41 -1.57 29.32
C TYR A 325 6.17 -1.71 30.64
N PHE A 326 7.32 -2.40 30.63
CA PHE A 326 8.14 -2.58 31.82
C PHE A 326 8.72 -1.26 32.33
N LEU A 327 9.17 -0.37 31.43
CA LEU A 327 9.62 0.97 31.80
C LEU A 327 8.52 1.78 32.48
N THR A 328 7.29 1.73 31.94
CA THR A 328 6.13 2.41 32.53
C THR A 328 5.84 1.91 33.94
N ILE A 329 5.83 0.59 34.13
CA ILE A 329 5.66 -0.03 35.45
C ILE A 329 6.76 0.42 36.41
N TRP A 330 8.02 0.38 35.99
CA TRP A 330 9.16 0.77 36.81
C TRP A 330 9.07 2.23 37.27
N ILE A 331 8.71 3.15 36.36
CA ILE A 331 8.51 4.57 36.68
C ILE A 331 7.39 4.76 37.70
N ILE A 332 6.26 4.07 37.53
CA ILE A 332 5.11 4.16 38.46
C ILE A 332 5.51 3.68 39.86
N HIS A 333 6.22 2.55 39.98
CA HIS A 333 6.67 2.03 41.27
C HIS A 333 7.65 2.97 41.97
N LYS A 334 8.52 3.65 41.22
CA LYS A 334 9.46 4.63 41.78
C LYS A 334 8.74 5.88 42.30
N LYS A 335 7.71 6.36 41.58
CA LYS A 335 6.93 7.55 41.98
C LYS A 335 6.05 7.31 43.23
N ASN A 336 5.65 6.08 43.50
CA ASN A 336 4.86 5.72 44.69
C ASN A 336 5.69 5.47 45.96
N LYS A 337 7.03 5.42 45.85
CA LYS A 337 7.94 5.20 46.99
C LYS A 337 8.51 6.50 47.58
N ILE A 338 8.01 7.66 47.13
CA ILE A 338 8.29 9.01 47.64
C ILE A 338 6.96 9.57 48.09
#